data_AF-A0A9E3D7D9-F1
#
_entry.id   AF-A0A9E3D7D9-F1
#
_cell.length_a   1.000
_cell.length_b   1.000
_cell.length_c   1.000
_cell.angle_alpha   90.00
_cell.angle_beta   90.00
_cell.angle_gamma   90.00
#
_symmetry.space_group_name_H-M   'P 1'
#
loop_
_entity.id
_entity.type
_entity.pdbx_description
1 polymer ?
#
loop_
_entity_poly.entity_id
_entity_poly.type
_entity_poly.pdbx_seq_one_letter_code
_entity_poly.pdbx_strand_id
1 'polypeptide(L)'
;MQVAVVRRIALAWVFVVLMIVPVTAQDYRSDIGYTKLSAEQGANLPTGLNVPVTQVEADLSNGSDKYEFVPDTTDSQFAGKFFTVHNTSPSPKTSSHATTVGEFFYGGTSNISGSSMSPGVGTIDSYEADYWIQGEFLNLNQTNVAPLSTVDRVANHSYVGAYGTVALNTDALSRMDYVIQHDNFINVVAVNPNSNPNSPGPTALFAGSFNAIKVGLTDGAVAIGTISESGIYVNIRAGPDIVAPEADTSYASPIVASAATLLVQYAHQNTSLSTGTVTRRTGGPLEYAETSDVIKAALMAGADRSTNNSSTTANITNYGASTFSTSNNLDLRYGAGQVNVYNSYHIIAGGQQAPNTTIGQYGFDYQPAVASNVSNLYRFTGMTGLKATLAWDAHVDNSESASIANFVLTLLQVNPDNSTTQIETSAGTTDSTQNLFLLNLIPSDVYEMQVTRTDSLGNWEYGLAWQLVPEPGVAVMAMLFFLPAMRPARRARRQDYGN
;
A
#
# COMPACT_ATOMS: atom_id res chain seq x y z
N MET A 1 23.90 81.28 -34.25
CA MET A 1 22.51 80.83 -33.99
C MET A 1 22.41 79.38 -34.42
N GLN A 2 22.76 78.46 -33.52
CA GLN A 2 22.75 77.01 -33.74
C GLN A 2 21.89 76.41 -32.63
N VAL A 3 20.85 75.70 -33.04
CA VAL A 3 19.86 75.07 -32.17
C VAL A 3 20.43 73.74 -31.67
N ALA A 4 20.61 73.63 -30.35
CA ALA A 4 21.05 72.42 -29.69
C ALA A 4 19.87 71.44 -29.51
N VAL A 5 20.02 70.24 -30.09
CA VAL A 5 19.09 69.13 -29.96
C VAL A 5 19.33 68.43 -28.61
N VAL A 6 18.38 68.58 -27.68
CA VAL A 6 18.37 67.87 -26.40
C VAL A 6 17.79 66.47 -26.62
N ARG A 7 18.65 65.44 -26.53
CA ARG A 7 18.25 64.02 -26.51
C ARG A 7 17.52 63.71 -25.22
N ARG A 8 16.25 63.29 -25.30
CA ARG A 8 15.47 62.73 -24.19
C ARG A 8 15.82 61.25 -24.04
N ILE A 9 16.38 60.88 -22.89
CA ILE A 9 16.59 59.49 -22.47
C ILE A 9 15.26 58.99 -21.90
N ALA A 10 14.66 57.98 -22.53
CA ALA A 10 13.49 57.30 -22.02
C ALA A 10 13.93 56.25 -20.98
N LEU A 11 13.47 56.39 -19.73
CA LEU A 11 13.59 55.38 -18.68
C LEU A 11 12.65 54.21 -19.01
N ALA A 12 13.21 53.04 -19.32
CA ALA A 12 12.45 51.80 -19.47
C ALA A 12 12.15 51.23 -18.08
N TRP A 13 10.86 51.15 -17.73
CA TRP A 13 10.38 50.46 -16.54
C TRP A 13 10.42 48.95 -16.80
N VAL A 14 11.33 48.24 -16.13
CA VAL A 14 11.35 46.78 -16.09
C VAL A 14 10.25 46.35 -15.11
N PHE A 15 9.14 45.83 -15.64
CA PHE A 15 8.16 45.08 -14.86
C PHE A 15 8.78 43.74 -14.49
N VAL A 16 9.25 43.61 -13.24
CA VAL A 16 9.55 42.30 -12.65
C VAL A 16 8.20 41.67 -12.31
N VAL A 17 7.78 40.72 -13.15
CA VAL A 17 6.70 39.80 -12.79
C VAL A 17 7.29 38.86 -11.74
N LEU A 18 6.98 39.12 -10.46
CA LEU A 18 7.18 38.12 -9.42
C LEU A 18 6.27 36.95 -9.77
N MET A 19 6.84 35.86 -10.30
CA MET A 19 6.19 34.56 -10.22
C MET A 19 6.14 34.21 -8.74
N ILE A 20 4.99 34.40 -8.11
CA ILE A 20 4.67 33.75 -6.84
C ILE A 20 4.58 32.27 -7.19
N VAL A 21 5.70 31.56 -7.06
CA VAL A 21 5.65 30.10 -7.01
C VAL A 21 4.90 29.77 -5.72
N PRO A 22 3.75 29.08 -5.77
CA PRO A 22 3.12 28.63 -4.54
C PRO A 22 4.16 27.80 -3.80
N VAL A 23 4.51 28.22 -2.59
CA VAL A 23 5.22 27.36 -1.64
C VAL A 23 4.27 26.20 -1.41
N THR A 24 4.50 25.07 -2.06
CA THR A 24 3.83 23.82 -1.71
C THR A 24 4.19 23.57 -0.25
N ALA A 25 3.18 23.53 0.62
CA ALA A 25 3.39 23.10 1.99
C ALA A 25 4.12 21.75 1.97
N GLN A 26 5.11 21.58 2.85
CA GLN A 26 5.82 20.32 3.06
C GLN A 26 4.79 19.31 3.58
N ASP A 27 4.31 18.45 2.68
CA ASP A 27 3.22 17.52 2.90
C ASP A 27 3.70 16.12 2.53
N TYR A 28 3.46 15.15 3.41
CA TYR A 28 3.83 13.75 3.22
C TYR A 28 3.30 13.20 1.89
N ARG A 29 2.16 13.72 1.40
CA ARG A 29 1.58 13.35 0.10
C ARG A 29 2.53 13.58 -1.07
N SER A 30 3.43 14.56 -0.99
CA SER A 30 4.47 14.77 -2.01
C SER A 30 5.56 13.71 -1.91
N ASP A 31 5.94 13.33 -0.69
CA ASP A 31 7.00 12.36 -0.40
C ASP A 31 6.62 10.92 -0.76
N ILE A 32 5.32 10.61 -0.78
CA ILE A 32 4.79 9.30 -1.18
C ILE A 32 4.22 9.29 -2.60
N GLY A 33 4.49 10.31 -3.40
CA GLY A 33 4.11 10.39 -4.81
C GLY A 33 2.64 10.73 -5.09
N TYR A 34 1.80 10.94 -4.08
CA TYR A 34 0.38 11.29 -4.27
C TYR A 34 0.20 12.61 -5.03
N THR A 35 0.98 13.65 -4.73
CA THR A 35 0.92 14.93 -5.46
C THR A 35 1.19 14.75 -6.95
N LYS A 36 2.17 13.89 -7.29
CA LYS A 36 2.48 13.54 -8.69
C LYS A 36 1.32 12.79 -9.34
N LEU A 37 0.74 11.82 -8.63
CA LEU A 37 -0.40 11.05 -9.12
C LEU A 37 -1.63 11.95 -9.34
N SER A 38 -1.91 12.86 -8.40
CA SER A 38 -3.00 13.82 -8.48
C SER A 38 -2.84 14.75 -9.69
N ALA A 39 -1.62 15.24 -9.95
CA ALA A 39 -1.35 16.05 -11.13
C ALA A 39 -1.54 15.28 -12.45
N GLU A 40 -1.21 13.98 -12.47
CA GLU A 40 -1.38 13.12 -13.64
C GLU A 40 -2.85 12.77 -13.91
N GLN A 41 -3.58 12.36 -12.87
CA GLN A 41 -4.95 11.83 -13.01
C GLN A 41 -6.01 12.94 -13.00
N GLY A 42 -5.72 14.09 -12.40
CA GLY A 42 -6.67 15.20 -12.29
C GLY A 42 -8.00 14.75 -11.69
N ALA A 43 -9.10 14.99 -12.42
CA ALA A 43 -10.44 14.62 -11.98
C ALA A 43 -10.70 13.10 -11.91
N ASN A 44 -9.85 12.28 -12.54
CA ASN A 44 -9.97 10.83 -12.52
C ASN A 44 -9.24 10.17 -11.34
N LEU A 45 -8.57 10.96 -10.49
CA LEU A 45 -7.88 10.44 -9.32
C LEU A 45 -8.88 9.70 -8.40
N PRO A 46 -8.63 8.43 -8.04
CA PRO A 46 -9.46 7.75 -7.05
C PRO A 46 -9.34 8.46 -5.69
N THR A 47 -10.47 8.57 -5.00
CA THR A 47 -10.63 9.30 -3.74
C THR A 47 -11.07 8.40 -2.58
N GLY A 48 -11.15 7.07 -2.75
CA GLY A 48 -11.82 6.15 -1.83
C GLY A 48 -13.35 6.17 -1.90
N LEU A 49 -13.95 6.77 -2.94
CA LEU A 49 -15.41 6.79 -3.10
C LEU A 49 -15.97 5.36 -3.22
N ASN A 50 -17.04 5.09 -2.48
CA ASN A 50 -17.69 3.77 -2.38
C ASN A 50 -16.79 2.64 -1.85
N VAL A 51 -15.71 2.99 -1.14
CA VAL A 51 -14.90 2.02 -0.39
C VAL A 51 -15.17 2.25 1.10
N PRO A 52 -16.04 1.45 1.73
CA PRO A 52 -16.28 1.54 3.16
C PRO A 52 -15.06 1.01 3.94
N VAL A 53 -14.77 1.63 5.08
CA VAL A 53 -13.54 1.38 5.85
C VAL A 53 -13.81 1.25 7.35
N THR A 54 -12.91 0.54 8.03
CA THR A 54 -12.94 0.38 9.48
C THR A 54 -11.77 1.09 10.14
N GLN A 55 -12.01 1.84 11.21
CA GLN A 55 -10.97 2.32 12.11
C GLN A 55 -11.13 1.68 13.48
N VAL A 56 -10.11 0.97 13.94
CA VAL A 56 -10.10 0.31 15.25
C VAL A 56 -9.06 0.98 16.14
N GLU A 57 -9.49 1.45 17.31
CA GLU A 57 -8.62 2.18 18.24
C GLU A 57 -8.67 1.59 19.65
N ALA A 58 -7.51 1.62 20.31
CA ALA A 58 -7.42 1.27 21.72
C ALA A 58 -8.03 2.38 22.58
N ASP A 59 -8.68 2.00 23.67
CA ASP A 59 -9.14 2.95 24.67
C ASP A 59 -7.93 3.60 25.39
N LEU A 60 -7.84 4.94 25.32
CA LEU A 60 -6.72 5.71 25.89
C LEU A 60 -6.91 6.11 27.35
N SER A 61 -7.99 5.65 27.96
CA SER A 61 -8.48 6.23 29.19
C SER A 61 -8.06 5.41 30.44
N ASN A 62 -7.69 6.11 31.53
CA ASN A 62 -7.19 5.44 32.74
C ASN A 62 -8.30 5.15 33.77
N GLY A 63 -9.07 4.06 33.67
CA GLY A 63 -10.05 3.65 34.71
C GLY A 63 -11.35 3.01 34.18
N SER A 64 -12.28 2.66 35.08
CA SER A 64 -13.38 1.71 34.81
C SER A 64 -14.64 2.23 34.08
N ASP A 65 -14.80 3.55 33.89
CA ASP A 65 -15.98 4.19 33.23
C ASP A 65 -15.62 4.89 31.91
N LYS A 66 -14.87 4.22 31.03
CA LYS A 66 -14.12 4.92 30.00
C LYS A 66 -13.90 4.11 28.71
N TYR A 67 -13.99 4.83 27.58
CA TYR A 67 -13.98 4.35 26.19
C TYR A 67 -13.61 5.55 25.27
N GLU A 68 -12.40 6.08 25.42
CA GLU A 68 -11.85 7.20 24.63
C GLU A 68 -11.13 6.68 23.39
N PHE A 69 -11.91 6.43 22.33
CA PHE A 69 -11.41 5.81 21.09
C PHE A 69 -12.09 6.36 19.83
N VAL A 70 -13.18 7.12 19.96
CA VAL A 70 -13.99 7.56 18.80
C VAL A 70 -13.35 8.79 18.18
N PRO A 71 -13.20 8.88 16.84
CA PRO A 71 -12.82 10.13 16.20
C PRO A 71 -13.81 11.26 16.49
N ASP A 72 -13.35 12.52 16.52
CA ASP A 72 -14.23 13.68 16.58
C ASP A 72 -15.02 13.80 15.28
N THR A 73 -16.19 13.19 15.22
CA THR A 73 -17.06 13.20 14.02
C THR A 73 -17.52 14.61 13.61
N THR A 74 -17.31 15.62 14.46
CA THR A 74 -17.60 17.03 14.12
C THR A 74 -16.42 17.76 13.48
N ASP A 75 -15.25 17.11 13.38
CA ASP A 75 -14.09 17.66 12.69
C ASP A 75 -14.43 18.00 11.23
N SER A 76 -13.96 19.16 10.78
CA SER A 76 -14.17 19.65 9.43
C SER A 76 -13.62 18.71 8.33
N GLN A 77 -12.59 17.91 8.63
CA GLN A 77 -12.06 16.89 7.73
C GLN A 77 -13.02 15.71 7.55
N PHE A 78 -14.03 15.55 8.41
CA PHE A 78 -15.02 14.48 8.35
C PHE A 78 -16.41 14.92 7.88
N ALA A 79 -16.52 16.16 7.40
CA ALA A 79 -17.78 16.67 6.86
C ALA A 79 -18.35 15.76 5.76
N GLY A 80 -19.60 15.32 5.93
CA GLY A 80 -20.31 14.46 4.97
C GLY A 80 -20.03 12.96 5.10
N LYS A 81 -19.28 12.54 6.13
CA LYS A 81 -18.99 11.14 6.41
C LYS A 81 -19.95 10.56 7.45
N PHE A 82 -20.20 9.27 7.36
CA PHE A 82 -21.09 8.53 8.25
C PHE A 82 -20.29 7.56 9.10
N PHE A 83 -20.43 7.70 10.42
CA PHE A 83 -19.75 6.84 11.39
C PHE A 83 -20.76 5.91 12.06
N THR A 84 -20.45 4.62 12.08
CA THR A 84 -21.09 3.66 12.98
C THR A 84 -20.10 3.35 14.09
N VAL A 85 -20.48 3.61 15.34
CA VAL A 85 -19.58 3.38 16.48
C VAL A 85 -19.94 2.06 17.15
N HIS A 86 -18.96 1.17 17.26
CA HIS A 86 -19.11 -0.19 17.78
C HIS A 86 -18.33 -0.34 19.09
N ASN A 87 -19.05 -0.48 20.20
CA ASN A 87 -18.50 -0.62 21.54
C ASN A 87 -19.59 -1.06 22.53
N THR A 88 -19.18 -1.37 23.76
CA THR A 88 -20.10 -1.71 24.87
C THR A 88 -20.55 -0.51 25.71
N SER A 89 -19.97 0.68 25.50
CA SER A 89 -20.29 1.91 26.22
C SER A 89 -21.56 2.57 25.71
N PRO A 90 -22.49 2.96 26.58
CA PRO A 90 -23.60 3.82 26.19
C PRO A 90 -23.16 5.27 25.92
N SER A 91 -21.90 5.63 26.22
CA SER A 91 -21.38 7.00 26.07
C SER A 91 -19.89 6.98 25.71
N PRO A 92 -19.52 6.51 24.50
CA PRO A 92 -18.14 6.53 24.06
C PRO A 92 -17.63 7.96 23.91
N LYS A 93 -16.33 8.17 24.13
CA LYS A 93 -15.69 9.49 24.16
C LYS A 93 -14.81 9.70 22.95
N THR A 94 -14.74 10.97 22.56
CA THR A 94 -13.85 11.45 21.50
C THR A 94 -12.39 11.33 21.91
N SER A 95 -11.56 10.78 21.02
CA SER A 95 -10.11 10.66 21.15
C SER A 95 -9.43 11.54 20.10
N SER A 96 -8.52 12.44 20.54
CA SER A 96 -7.75 13.26 19.61
C SER A 96 -6.80 12.42 18.74
N HIS A 97 -6.28 11.33 19.30
CA HIS A 97 -5.45 10.38 18.57
C HIS A 97 -6.27 9.70 17.47
N ALA A 98 -7.48 9.20 17.80
CA ALA A 98 -8.38 8.60 16.82
C ALA A 98 -8.80 9.59 15.72
N THR A 99 -9.04 10.86 16.09
CA THR A 99 -9.29 11.93 15.11
C THR A 99 -8.11 12.02 14.14
N THR A 100 -6.88 12.18 14.63
CA THR A 100 -5.71 12.32 13.75
C THR A 100 -5.46 11.08 12.88
N VAL A 101 -5.67 9.87 13.40
CA VAL A 101 -5.64 8.65 12.58
C VAL A 101 -6.68 8.72 11.46
N GLY A 102 -7.90 9.16 11.77
CA GLY A 102 -8.97 9.34 10.79
C GLY A 102 -8.62 10.39 9.73
N GLU A 103 -7.96 11.48 10.11
CA GLU A 103 -7.49 12.53 9.19
C GLU A 103 -6.56 11.95 8.12
N PHE A 104 -5.56 11.16 8.53
CA PHE A 104 -4.62 10.50 7.60
C PHE A 104 -5.27 9.38 6.78
N PHE A 105 -6.30 8.70 7.32
CA PHE A 105 -6.92 7.58 6.64
C PHE A 105 -7.98 8.01 5.62
N TYR A 106 -8.97 8.77 6.06
CA TYR A 106 -10.14 9.18 5.27
C TYR A 106 -10.46 10.67 5.39
N GLY A 107 -9.63 11.50 6.02
CA GLY A 107 -9.84 12.95 6.11
C GLY A 107 -9.99 13.64 4.74
N GLY A 108 -10.78 14.70 4.71
CA GLY A 108 -11.13 15.44 3.49
C GLY A 108 -9.95 16.14 2.80
N THR A 109 -10.22 16.75 1.65
CA THR A 109 -9.22 17.51 0.86
C THR A 109 -9.00 18.91 1.43
N SER A 110 -8.39 19.02 2.61
CA SER A 110 -7.91 20.32 3.07
C SER A 110 -6.43 20.50 2.71
N ASN A 111 -5.97 21.75 2.61
CA ASN A 111 -4.54 22.08 2.50
C ASN A 111 -3.83 22.04 3.86
N ILE A 112 -4.40 21.32 4.83
CA ILE A 112 -3.84 21.15 6.17
C ILE A 112 -2.99 19.89 6.14
N SER A 113 -1.83 19.91 6.82
CA SER A 113 -1.02 18.72 7.06
C SER A 113 -1.88 17.64 7.72
N GLY A 114 -1.88 16.43 7.17
CA GLY A 114 -2.67 15.30 7.69
C GLY A 114 -3.88 14.90 6.85
N SER A 115 -4.18 15.57 5.73
CA SER A 115 -5.28 15.15 4.85
C SER A 115 -4.95 13.87 4.07
N SER A 116 -5.87 12.92 4.10
CA SER A 116 -5.73 11.59 3.48
C SER A 116 -5.56 11.58 1.95
N MET A 117 -5.26 10.38 1.43
CA MET A 117 -5.36 10.05 0.00
C MET A 117 -6.74 9.52 -0.39
N SER A 118 -7.64 9.32 0.58
CA SER A 118 -8.97 8.76 0.37
C SER A 118 -10.11 9.66 0.90
N PRO A 119 -10.16 10.94 0.50
CA PRO A 119 -11.11 11.92 1.03
C PRO A 119 -12.59 11.63 0.70
N GLY A 120 -12.85 10.82 -0.33
CA GLY A 120 -14.15 10.39 -0.81
C GLY A 120 -14.76 9.21 -0.06
N VAL A 121 -14.03 8.60 0.89
CA VAL A 121 -14.60 7.59 1.81
C VAL A 121 -15.78 8.21 2.56
N GLY A 122 -16.95 7.60 2.44
CA GLY A 122 -18.19 8.12 3.02
C GLY A 122 -18.71 7.34 4.23
N THR A 123 -18.35 6.06 4.37
CA THR A 123 -18.84 5.18 5.44
C THR A 123 -17.66 4.65 6.24
N ILE A 124 -17.71 4.82 7.55
CA ILE A 124 -16.67 4.43 8.48
C ILE A 124 -17.29 3.64 9.63
N ASP A 125 -16.84 2.41 9.83
CA ASP A 125 -17.06 1.69 11.08
C ASP A 125 -15.93 2.03 12.07
N SER A 126 -16.27 2.54 13.25
CA SER A 126 -15.32 2.91 14.30
C SER A 126 -15.49 1.97 15.48
N TYR A 127 -14.48 1.15 15.74
CA TYR A 127 -14.48 0.16 16.81
C TYR A 127 -13.54 0.52 17.94
N GLU A 128 -13.96 0.17 19.16
CA GLU A 128 -13.05 -0.01 20.27
C GLU A 128 -12.32 -1.36 20.11
N ALA A 129 -11.01 -1.38 20.35
CA ALA A 129 -10.15 -2.52 20.07
C ALA A 129 -10.55 -3.81 20.79
N ASP A 130 -10.83 -3.78 22.09
CA ASP A 130 -11.25 -4.99 22.81
C ASP A 130 -12.64 -5.47 22.38
N TYR A 131 -13.55 -4.57 22.01
CA TYR A 131 -14.83 -4.94 21.44
C TYR A 131 -14.69 -5.56 20.04
N TRP A 132 -13.84 -4.99 19.18
CA TRP A 132 -13.49 -5.61 17.89
C TRP A 132 -12.95 -7.02 18.06
N ILE A 133 -12.01 -7.19 19.00
CA ILE A 133 -11.29 -8.46 19.13
C ILE A 133 -12.12 -9.49 19.88
N GLN A 134 -12.64 -9.15 21.06
CA GLN A 134 -13.29 -10.09 21.98
C GLN A 134 -14.82 -10.01 21.91
N GLY A 135 -15.36 -8.80 21.81
CA GLY A 135 -16.78 -8.55 22.07
C GLY A 135 -17.72 -8.76 20.89
N GLU A 136 -17.24 -8.61 19.66
CA GLU A 136 -18.09 -8.62 18.47
C GLU A 136 -17.43 -9.22 17.23
N PHE A 137 -16.37 -8.62 16.70
CA PHE A 137 -15.97 -8.89 15.32
C PHE A 137 -15.13 -10.15 15.17
N LEU A 138 -13.95 -10.23 15.80
CA LEU A 138 -13.08 -11.41 15.68
C LEU A 138 -13.60 -12.61 16.49
N ASN A 139 -14.45 -12.36 17.50
CA ASN A 139 -14.96 -13.39 18.42
C ASN A 139 -13.85 -14.15 19.15
N LEU A 140 -12.84 -13.44 19.70
CA LEU A 140 -11.73 -14.08 20.42
C LEU A 140 -12.22 -15.07 21.48
N ASN A 141 -11.54 -16.22 21.55
CA ASN A 141 -11.77 -17.29 22.50
C ASN A 141 -13.18 -17.90 22.43
N GLN A 142 -13.86 -17.78 21.28
CA GLN A 142 -15.16 -18.40 21.02
C GLN A 142 -15.02 -19.64 20.14
N THR A 143 -15.35 -20.81 20.67
CA THR A 143 -15.27 -22.07 19.92
C THR A 143 -16.40 -22.19 18.90
N ASN A 144 -16.08 -22.58 17.65
CA ASN A 144 -17.03 -22.74 16.53
C ASN A 144 -17.80 -21.46 16.17
N VAL A 145 -17.24 -20.29 16.50
CA VAL A 145 -17.79 -19.00 16.10
C VAL A 145 -16.73 -18.30 15.27
N ALA A 146 -16.94 -18.29 13.95
CA ALA A 146 -16.08 -17.57 13.04
C ALA A 146 -16.14 -16.06 13.33
N PRO A 147 -15.08 -15.31 12.99
CA PRO A 147 -15.17 -13.86 12.89
C PRO A 147 -16.35 -13.44 12.01
N LEU A 148 -16.96 -12.30 12.35
CA LEU A 148 -17.95 -11.66 11.51
C LEU A 148 -17.36 -11.33 10.12
N SER A 149 -18.24 -11.13 9.15
CA SER A 149 -17.86 -10.68 7.81
C SER A 149 -18.37 -9.26 7.60
N THR A 150 -17.61 -8.42 6.90
CA THR A 150 -17.98 -7.03 6.61
C THR A 150 -17.93 -6.73 5.11
N VAL A 151 -18.68 -5.70 4.71
CA VAL A 151 -18.58 -5.12 3.36
C VAL A 151 -17.39 -4.17 3.25
N ASP A 152 -16.85 -3.71 4.38
CA ASP A 152 -15.64 -2.90 4.47
C ASP A 152 -14.48 -3.58 3.76
N ARG A 153 -13.64 -2.74 3.14
CA ARG A 153 -12.52 -3.23 2.33
C ARG A 153 -11.18 -3.04 3.02
N VAL A 154 -11.04 -1.98 3.81
CA VAL A 154 -9.78 -1.63 4.45
C VAL A 154 -10.03 -1.27 5.91
N ALA A 155 -9.29 -1.90 6.82
CA ALA A 155 -9.21 -1.55 8.23
C ALA A 155 -7.84 -0.96 8.57
N ASN A 156 -7.83 0.00 9.49
CA ASN A 156 -6.61 0.47 10.13
C ASN A 156 -6.63 0.18 11.64
N HIS A 157 -5.52 -0.37 12.14
CA HIS A 157 -5.26 -0.63 13.55
C HIS A 157 -4.02 0.14 14.01
N SER A 158 -4.24 1.32 14.61
CA SER A 158 -3.17 2.23 15.07
C SER A 158 -2.77 1.98 16.53
N TYR A 159 -2.79 0.72 16.95
CA TYR A 159 -2.41 0.28 18.30
C TYR A 159 -1.59 -1.02 18.25
N VAL A 160 -0.90 -1.30 19.35
CA VAL A 160 -0.11 -2.51 19.56
C VAL A 160 -0.47 -3.12 20.90
N GLY A 161 -0.20 -4.42 21.09
CA GLY A 161 -0.49 -5.05 22.37
C GLY A 161 -0.27 -6.56 22.39
N ALA A 162 -0.83 -7.18 23.42
CA ALA A 162 -0.87 -8.62 23.60
C ALA A 162 -2.05 -8.97 24.52
N TYR A 163 -2.60 -10.16 24.34
CA TYR A 163 -3.43 -10.83 25.33
C TYR A 163 -2.55 -11.65 26.28
N GLY A 164 -3.03 -11.83 27.51
CA GLY A 164 -2.23 -12.33 28.63
C GLY A 164 -1.66 -13.76 28.49
N THR A 165 -1.91 -14.47 27.39
CA THR A 165 -1.37 -15.82 27.12
C THR A 165 -1.08 -16.04 25.64
N VAL A 166 -0.11 -16.93 25.34
CA VAL A 166 0.22 -17.37 23.97
C VAL A 166 -0.98 -17.93 23.21
N ALA A 167 -1.86 -18.65 23.91
CA ALA A 167 -3.07 -19.22 23.31
C ALA A 167 -4.02 -18.13 22.79
N LEU A 168 -4.27 -17.09 23.59
CA LEU A 168 -5.12 -15.97 23.18
C LEU A 168 -4.49 -15.12 22.07
N ASN A 169 -3.16 -14.90 22.10
CA ASN A 169 -2.46 -14.21 21.02
C ASN A 169 -2.56 -14.99 19.70
N THR A 170 -2.29 -16.30 19.75
CA THR A 170 -2.39 -17.18 18.58
C THR A 170 -3.80 -17.14 17.99
N ASP A 171 -4.83 -17.24 18.85
CA ASP A 171 -6.23 -17.19 18.42
C ASP A 171 -6.58 -15.85 17.76
N ALA A 172 -6.15 -14.72 18.35
CA ALA A 172 -6.33 -13.39 17.76
C ALA A 172 -5.67 -13.28 16.37
N LEU A 173 -4.44 -13.81 16.23
CA LEU A 173 -3.70 -13.82 14.97
C LEU A 173 -4.39 -14.68 13.91
N SER A 174 -4.82 -15.89 14.27
CA SER A 174 -5.55 -16.78 13.37
C SER A 174 -6.88 -16.19 12.92
N ARG A 175 -7.62 -15.52 13.81
CA ARG A 175 -8.88 -14.84 13.45
C ARG A 175 -8.66 -13.65 12.53
N MET A 176 -7.58 -12.89 12.73
CA MET A 176 -7.19 -11.80 11.84
C MET A 176 -6.81 -12.33 10.45
N ASP A 177 -5.96 -13.35 10.37
CA ASP A 177 -5.59 -13.97 9.10
C ASP A 177 -6.80 -14.60 8.40
N TYR A 178 -7.73 -15.20 9.15
CA TYR A 178 -8.99 -15.75 8.64
C TYR A 178 -9.84 -14.68 7.93
N VAL A 179 -10.08 -13.52 8.54
CA VAL A 179 -10.92 -12.48 7.89
C VAL A 179 -10.27 -11.91 6.64
N ILE A 180 -8.94 -11.77 6.64
CA ILE A 180 -8.22 -11.29 5.46
C ILE A 180 -8.32 -12.33 4.34
N GLN A 181 -8.06 -13.61 4.64
CA GLN A 181 -8.11 -14.69 3.66
C GLN A 181 -9.53 -14.88 3.07
N HIS A 182 -10.55 -14.99 3.92
CA HIS A 182 -11.91 -15.36 3.48
C HIS A 182 -12.72 -14.18 2.93
N ASP A 183 -12.44 -12.95 3.38
CA ASP A 183 -13.20 -11.77 2.97
C ASP A 183 -12.40 -10.78 2.12
N ASN A 184 -11.10 -11.05 1.90
CA ASN A 184 -10.17 -10.09 1.28
C ASN A 184 -10.25 -8.73 1.99
N PHE A 185 -10.47 -8.74 3.30
CA PHE A 185 -10.61 -7.54 4.10
C PHE A 185 -9.22 -7.06 4.50
N ILE A 186 -8.73 -6.00 3.88
CA ILE A 186 -7.34 -5.57 4.01
C ILE A 186 -7.16 -4.93 5.39
N ASN A 187 -6.37 -5.55 6.26
CA ASN A 187 -6.08 -5.01 7.58
C ASN A 187 -4.67 -4.42 7.58
N VAL A 188 -4.57 -3.12 7.86
CA VAL A 188 -3.32 -2.38 7.96
C VAL A 188 -3.02 -2.12 9.44
N VAL A 189 -1.86 -2.54 9.90
CA VAL A 189 -1.53 -2.59 11.33
C VAL A 189 -0.23 -1.85 11.62
N ALA A 190 -0.23 -1.03 12.66
CA ALA A 190 0.99 -0.38 13.13
C ALA A 190 1.92 -1.41 13.79
N VAL A 191 3.22 -1.35 13.48
CA VAL A 191 4.23 -2.04 14.30
C VAL A 191 4.61 -1.18 15.50
N ASN A 192 5.18 -1.79 16.53
CA ASN A 192 5.57 -1.05 17.72
C ASN A 192 6.81 -0.17 17.43
N PRO A 193 6.78 1.14 17.75
CA PRO A 193 7.93 2.00 17.52
C PRO A 193 8.98 1.82 18.62
N ASN A 194 10.27 1.99 18.28
CA ASN A 194 11.38 1.91 19.24
C ASN A 194 11.36 3.08 20.26
N SER A 195 10.64 4.16 19.93
CA SER A 195 10.43 5.29 20.83
C SER A 195 9.51 4.96 22.00
N ASN A 196 8.81 3.82 21.99
CA ASN A 196 7.95 3.40 23.09
C ASN A 196 8.79 2.98 24.32
N PRO A 197 8.83 3.78 25.41
CA PRO A 197 9.69 3.50 26.55
C PRO A 197 9.20 2.30 27.39
N ASN A 198 7.95 1.88 27.20
CA ASN A 198 7.30 0.84 28.01
C ASN A 198 7.44 -0.56 27.41
N SER A 199 7.73 -0.66 26.11
CA SER A 199 7.99 -1.93 25.42
C SER A 199 8.80 -1.63 24.17
N PRO A 200 10.14 -1.74 24.18
CA PRO A 200 10.95 -1.45 22.99
C PRO A 200 11.03 -2.63 22.00
N GLY A 201 10.41 -3.77 22.31
CA GLY A 201 10.44 -4.99 21.49
C GLY A 201 9.18 -5.19 20.65
N PRO A 202 9.14 -6.23 19.80
CA PRO A 202 7.92 -6.59 19.08
C PRO A 202 6.78 -6.91 20.06
N THR A 203 5.54 -6.87 19.57
CA THR A 203 4.34 -7.19 20.36
C THR A 203 3.59 -8.36 19.72
N ALA A 204 2.78 -9.07 20.53
CA ALA A 204 2.21 -10.36 20.15
C ALA A 204 0.92 -10.28 19.32
N LEU A 205 0.27 -9.11 19.28
CA LEU A 205 -0.94 -8.90 18.47
C LEU A 205 -0.61 -8.75 16.97
N PHE A 206 -1.43 -8.03 16.21
CA PHE A 206 -1.53 -8.13 14.76
C PHE A 206 -0.26 -7.80 13.95
N ALA A 207 0.78 -7.22 14.54
CA ALA A 207 2.11 -7.21 13.92
C ALA A 207 2.67 -8.63 13.65
N GLY A 208 2.13 -9.65 14.33
CA GLY A 208 2.38 -11.07 14.13
C GLY A 208 1.49 -11.76 13.08
N SER A 209 0.59 -11.06 12.38
CA SER A 209 -0.25 -11.65 11.32
C SER A 209 0.58 -11.94 10.05
N PHE A 210 0.21 -12.96 9.26
CA PHE A 210 0.78 -13.19 7.93
C PHE A 210 0.11 -12.31 6.87
N ASN A 211 -1.19 -12.09 7.00
CA ASN A 211 -2.03 -11.57 5.93
C ASN A 211 -2.16 -10.04 6.03
N ALA A 212 -2.02 -9.46 7.23
CA ALA A 212 -2.08 -8.03 7.44
C ALA A 212 -0.89 -7.30 6.77
N ILE A 213 -1.07 -6.01 6.51
CA ILE A 213 0.00 -5.11 6.04
C ILE A 213 0.62 -4.43 7.26
N LYS A 214 1.84 -4.83 7.62
CA LYS A 214 2.55 -4.30 8.80
C LYS A 214 3.29 -3.01 8.46
N VAL A 215 2.97 -1.91 9.15
CA VAL A 215 3.49 -0.57 8.81
C VAL A 215 4.43 -0.03 9.88
N GLY A 216 5.63 0.38 9.44
CA GLY A 216 6.63 1.05 10.26
C GLY A 216 6.94 2.48 9.83
N LEU A 217 8.07 3.00 10.32
CA LEU A 217 8.52 4.38 10.11
C LEU A 217 9.67 4.48 9.13
N THR A 218 9.69 5.54 8.33
CA THR A 218 10.77 5.78 7.35
C THR A 218 12.15 5.95 8.00
N ASP A 219 12.25 6.37 9.25
CA ASP A 219 13.53 6.43 9.97
C ASP A 219 14.02 5.05 10.44
N GLY A 220 13.20 4.00 10.27
CA GLY A 220 13.50 2.63 10.70
C GLY A 220 13.47 2.45 12.21
N ALA A 221 12.94 3.41 12.97
CA ALA A 221 12.85 3.38 14.43
C ALA A 221 11.69 2.52 14.92
N VAL A 222 11.68 1.24 14.53
CA VAL A 222 10.65 0.26 14.85
C VAL A 222 11.21 -1.00 15.47
N ALA A 223 10.38 -1.69 16.24
CA ALA A 223 10.68 -3.01 16.73
C ALA A 223 10.82 -3.98 15.55
N ILE A 224 11.93 -4.72 15.53
CA ILE A 224 12.25 -5.67 14.46
C ILE A 224 11.74 -7.05 14.82
N GLY A 225 11.11 -7.72 13.85
CA GLY A 225 10.70 -9.11 13.95
C GLY A 225 9.36 -9.33 14.65
N THR A 226 9.08 -10.59 14.95
CA THR A 226 7.85 -11.05 15.63
C THR A 226 8.17 -11.81 16.91
N ILE A 227 7.18 -11.90 17.80
CA ILE A 227 7.22 -12.81 18.96
C ILE A 227 6.82 -14.22 18.52
N SER A 228 7.42 -15.25 19.13
CA SER A 228 7.01 -16.63 18.92
C SER A 228 5.74 -16.90 19.71
N GLU A 229 4.68 -17.27 19.01
CA GLU A 229 3.44 -17.78 19.55
C GLU A 229 3.36 -19.29 19.26
N SER A 230 2.20 -19.81 18.81
CA SER A 230 2.02 -21.23 18.45
C SER A 230 1.81 -21.44 16.94
N GLY A 231 1.87 -22.70 16.50
CA GLY A 231 1.64 -23.08 15.10
C GLY A 231 2.64 -22.43 14.14
N ILE A 232 2.11 -21.72 13.13
CA ILE A 232 2.93 -21.01 12.12
C ILE A 232 3.45 -19.65 12.62
N TYR A 233 2.94 -19.14 13.73
CA TYR A 233 3.28 -17.82 14.27
C TYR A 233 4.58 -17.87 15.07
N VAL A 234 5.70 -17.90 14.35
CA VAL A 234 7.05 -17.99 14.93
C VAL A 234 7.72 -16.62 15.08
N ASN A 235 8.81 -16.58 15.83
CA ASN A 235 9.62 -15.37 15.98
C ASN A 235 10.45 -15.04 14.73
N ILE A 236 10.97 -13.80 14.67
CA ILE A 236 11.95 -13.34 13.68
C ILE A 236 11.44 -13.41 12.22
N ARG A 237 10.12 -13.26 12.00
CA ARG A 237 9.59 -13.00 10.66
C ARG A 237 9.98 -11.60 10.19
N ALA A 238 10.17 -11.42 8.88
CA ALA A 238 10.53 -10.12 8.32
C ALA A 238 9.41 -9.09 8.59
N GLY A 239 9.78 -7.90 9.07
CA GLY A 239 8.81 -6.88 9.47
C GLY A 239 9.49 -5.56 9.84
N PRO A 240 8.93 -4.38 9.50
CA PRO A 240 7.59 -4.17 8.89
C PRO A 240 7.51 -4.66 7.44
N ASP A 241 6.32 -4.69 6.84
CA ASP A 241 6.16 -4.96 5.40
C ASP A 241 6.48 -3.72 4.57
N ILE A 242 6.14 -2.54 5.08
CA ILE A 242 6.30 -1.24 4.41
C ILE A 242 6.41 -0.12 5.46
N VAL A 243 6.96 1.03 5.08
CA VAL A 243 7.07 2.20 5.98
C VAL A 243 6.43 3.46 5.40
N ALA A 244 6.11 4.43 6.25
CA ALA A 244 5.62 5.74 5.84
C ALA A 244 6.32 6.89 6.62
N PRO A 245 6.38 8.10 6.03
CA PRO A 245 7.18 9.22 6.55
C PRO A 245 6.46 10.00 7.67
N GLU A 246 6.24 9.34 8.81
CA GLU A 246 5.66 9.94 10.01
C GLU A 246 6.53 9.72 11.25
N ALA A 247 6.23 10.44 12.33
CA ALA A 247 6.95 10.33 13.59
C ALA A 247 6.49 9.15 14.48
N ASP A 248 5.23 8.72 14.32
CA ASP A 248 4.63 7.65 15.11
C ASP A 248 3.97 6.62 14.19
N THR A 249 4.09 5.33 14.52
CA THR A 249 3.54 4.26 13.67
C THR A 249 2.02 4.29 13.59
N SER A 250 1.36 4.85 14.61
CA SER A 250 -0.08 5.10 14.60
C SER A 250 -0.52 6.12 13.56
N TYR A 251 0.36 7.01 13.09
CA TYR A 251 0.09 7.95 12.00
C TYR A 251 0.66 7.48 10.66
N ALA A 252 1.69 6.61 10.69
CA ALA A 252 2.19 5.94 9.49
C ALA A 252 1.19 4.91 8.93
N SER A 253 0.55 4.10 9.78
CA SER A 253 -0.40 3.07 9.34
C SER A 253 -1.62 3.60 8.57
N PRO A 254 -2.31 4.69 8.99
CA PRO A 254 -3.44 5.21 8.22
C PRO A 254 -3.05 5.79 6.87
N ILE A 255 -1.79 6.23 6.67
CA ILE A 255 -1.29 6.63 5.35
C ILE A 255 -1.30 5.43 4.39
N VAL A 256 -0.79 4.28 4.83
CA VAL A 256 -0.78 3.06 4.01
C VAL A 256 -2.19 2.53 3.80
N ALA A 257 -3.05 2.60 4.82
CA ALA A 257 -4.47 2.25 4.68
C ALA A 257 -5.16 3.14 3.65
N SER A 258 -4.90 4.44 3.66
CA SER A 258 -5.43 5.38 2.68
C SER A 258 -4.96 5.08 1.25
N ALA A 259 -3.70 4.65 1.09
CA ALA A 259 -3.18 4.21 -0.21
C ALA A 259 -3.88 2.93 -0.67
N ALA A 260 -4.08 1.95 0.22
CA ALA A 260 -4.82 0.72 -0.09
C ALA A 260 -6.26 1.05 -0.54
N THR A 261 -6.96 1.94 0.17
CA THR A 261 -8.32 2.39 -0.19
C THR A 261 -8.38 3.03 -1.59
N LEU A 262 -7.39 3.85 -1.94
CA LEU A 262 -7.27 4.43 -3.28
C LEU A 262 -7.12 3.35 -4.36
N LEU A 263 -6.25 2.36 -4.14
CA LEU A 263 -6.02 1.26 -5.07
C LEU A 263 -7.25 0.37 -5.21
N VAL A 264 -7.91 0.05 -4.10
CA VAL A 264 -9.16 -0.73 -4.08
C VAL A 264 -10.24 -0.03 -4.91
N GLN A 265 -10.45 1.29 -4.72
CA GLN A 265 -11.43 2.01 -5.55
C GLN A 265 -11.07 1.88 -7.04
N TYR A 266 -9.80 2.09 -7.38
CA TYR A 266 -9.39 2.08 -8.77
C TYR A 266 -9.60 0.71 -9.42
N ALA A 267 -9.18 -0.36 -8.76
CA ALA A 267 -9.40 -1.72 -9.21
C ALA A 267 -10.91 -2.04 -9.35
N HIS A 268 -11.71 -1.65 -8.35
CA HIS A 268 -13.16 -1.82 -8.35
C HIS A 268 -13.87 -1.14 -9.54
N GLN A 269 -13.43 0.06 -9.90
CA GLN A 269 -14.03 0.84 -10.99
C GLN A 269 -13.58 0.37 -12.38
N ASN A 270 -12.54 -0.44 -12.47
CA ASN A 270 -11.90 -0.85 -13.72
C ASN A 270 -11.80 -2.37 -13.80
N THR A 271 -12.94 -3.05 -13.84
CA THR A 271 -13.03 -4.52 -13.83
C THR A 271 -12.26 -5.19 -14.98
N SER A 272 -12.03 -4.49 -16.11
CA SER A 272 -11.21 -4.98 -17.22
C SER A 272 -9.72 -5.16 -16.88
N LEU A 273 -9.26 -4.65 -15.73
CA LEU A 273 -7.91 -4.89 -15.24
C LEU A 273 -7.72 -6.33 -14.76
N SER A 274 -8.79 -7.07 -14.48
CA SER A 274 -8.74 -8.44 -13.96
C SER A 274 -9.20 -9.44 -15.01
N THR A 275 -8.67 -10.66 -14.93
CA THR A 275 -9.10 -11.80 -15.76
C THR A 275 -10.12 -12.70 -15.06
N GLY A 276 -10.46 -12.40 -13.80
CA GLY A 276 -11.41 -13.15 -13.00
C GLY A 276 -11.68 -12.51 -11.65
N THR A 277 -12.48 -13.21 -10.85
CA THR A 277 -13.00 -12.71 -9.57
C THR A 277 -12.94 -13.79 -8.50
N VAL A 278 -12.78 -13.38 -7.23
CA VAL A 278 -13.04 -14.21 -6.04
C VAL A 278 -14.40 -13.86 -5.42
N THR A 279 -14.92 -14.70 -4.55
CA THR A 279 -16.18 -14.44 -3.81
C THR A 279 -15.88 -14.31 -2.32
N ARG A 280 -16.39 -13.25 -1.71
CA ARG A 280 -16.27 -12.99 -0.26
C ARG A 280 -17.43 -13.62 0.51
N ARG A 281 -17.30 -13.81 1.82
CA ARG A 281 -18.43 -14.32 2.65
C ARG A 281 -19.63 -13.36 2.67
N THR A 282 -19.39 -12.05 2.54
CA THR A 282 -20.46 -11.04 2.37
C THR A 282 -21.14 -11.08 0.99
N GLY A 283 -20.63 -11.90 0.08
CA GLY A 283 -21.16 -12.07 -1.27
C GLY A 283 -20.61 -11.05 -2.27
N GLY A 284 -21.00 -11.25 -3.53
CA GLY A 284 -20.57 -10.44 -4.67
C GLY A 284 -19.17 -10.82 -5.20
N PRO A 285 -18.94 -10.67 -6.51
CA PRO A 285 -17.61 -10.84 -7.07
C PRO A 285 -16.68 -9.73 -6.58
N LEU A 286 -15.44 -10.10 -6.31
CA LEU A 286 -14.32 -9.20 -6.08
C LEU A 286 -13.30 -9.44 -7.18
N GLU A 287 -12.93 -8.41 -7.93
CA GLU A 287 -11.96 -8.53 -9.01
C GLU A 287 -10.58 -8.93 -8.47
N TYR A 288 -9.80 -9.70 -9.23
CA TYR A 288 -8.45 -10.10 -8.80
C TYR A 288 -7.52 -8.91 -8.49
N ALA A 289 -7.70 -7.78 -9.17
CA ALA A 289 -6.99 -6.53 -8.87
C ALA A 289 -7.27 -5.97 -7.46
N GLU A 290 -8.37 -6.39 -6.81
CA GLU A 290 -8.81 -5.91 -5.50
C GLU A 290 -8.49 -6.88 -4.35
N THR A 291 -7.85 -8.02 -4.63
CA THR A 291 -7.55 -9.02 -3.60
C THR A 291 -6.50 -8.51 -2.61
N SER A 292 -6.55 -9.00 -1.37
CA SER A 292 -5.59 -8.65 -0.32
C SER A 292 -4.15 -8.87 -0.78
N ASP A 293 -3.89 -10.02 -1.40
CA ASP A 293 -2.58 -10.39 -1.93
C ASP A 293 -2.06 -9.38 -2.96
N VAL A 294 -2.90 -9.01 -3.94
CA VAL A 294 -2.50 -8.10 -5.03
C VAL A 294 -2.28 -6.69 -4.52
N ILE A 295 -3.16 -6.18 -3.64
CA ILE A 295 -2.99 -4.84 -3.07
C ILE A 295 -1.74 -4.78 -2.18
N LYS A 296 -1.50 -5.80 -1.34
CA LYS A 296 -0.27 -5.91 -0.54
C LYS A 296 0.98 -5.96 -1.43
N ALA A 297 0.98 -6.82 -2.44
CA ALA A 297 2.08 -6.93 -3.39
C ALA A 297 2.34 -5.62 -4.15
N ALA A 298 1.28 -4.93 -4.62
CA ALA A 298 1.41 -3.68 -5.35
C ALA A 298 1.98 -2.55 -4.50
N LEU A 299 1.55 -2.42 -3.25
CA LEU A 299 2.10 -1.44 -2.31
C LEU A 299 3.61 -1.69 -2.05
N MET A 300 3.99 -2.95 -1.81
CA MET A 300 5.37 -3.33 -1.52
C MET A 300 6.29 -3.24 -2.75
N ALA A 301 5.82 -3.66 -3.93
CA ALA A 301 6.56 -3.53 -5.18
C ALA A 301 6.66 -2.06 -5.61
N GLY A 302 5.64 -1.25 -5.30
CA GLY A 302 5.56 0.19 -5.57
C GLY A 302 6.51 1.03 -4.71
N ALA A 303 6.82 0.56 -3.49
CA ALA A 303 7.56 1.32 -2.49
C ALA A 303 9.00 1.73 -2.88
N ASP A 304 9.43 2.87 -2.36
CA ASP A 304 10.74 3.45 -2.58
C ASP A 304 11.78 2.88 -1.62
N ARG A 305 12.89 2.41 -2.19
CA ARG A 305 14.04 1.87 -1.46
C ARG A 305 15.10 2.92 -1.17
N SER A 306 14.87 4.17 -1.62
CA SER A 306 15.64 5.35 -1.24
C SER A 306 14.73 6.56 -1.32
N THR A 307 14.81 7.46 -0.34
CA THR A 307 13.91 8.61 -0.24
C THR A 307 14.67 9.91 0.00
N ASN A 308 14.00 11.02 -0.33
CA ASN A 308 14.43 12.39 -0.02
C ASN A 308 13.19 13.20 0.38
N ASN A 309 12.69 12.90 1.57
CA ASN A 309 11.48 13.45 2.12
C ASN A 309 11.61 14.93 2.44
N SER A 310 10.51 15.63 2.22
CA SER A 310 10.34 17.05 2.47
C SER A 310 9.46 17.35 3.68
N SER A 311 8.57 16.43 4.07
CA SER A 311 7.69 16.56 5.25
C SER A 311 8.37 16.15 6.55
N THR A 312 9.45 15.38 6.46
CA THR A 312 10.23 14.89 7.59
C THR A 312 11.73 14.90 7.24
N THR A 313 12.59 14.86 8.25
CA THR A 313 14.04 14.67 8.07
C THR A 313 14.42 13.21 7.86
N ALA A 314 13.52 12.27 8.15
CA ALA A 314 13.74 10.84 8.02
C ALA A 314 13.85 10.42 6.54
N ASN A 315 14.88 9.63 6.19
CA ASN A 315 15.14 9.19 4.83
C ASN A 315 15.72 7.77 4.78
N ILE A 316 15.33 7.02 3.74
CA ILE A 316 15.95 5.74 3.41
C ILE A 316 17.18 6.02 2.55
N THR A 317 18.35 5.75 3.10
CA THR A 317 19.65 5.99 2.42
C THR A 317 20.50 4.73 2.28
N ASN A 318 20.14 3.65 2.98
CA ASN A 318 20.93 2.42 3.07
C ASN A 318 20.07 1.15 3.08
N TYR A 319 19.01 1.12 2.27
CA TYR A 319 18.15 -0.05 2.13
C TYR A 319 18.95 -1.29 1.69
N GLY A 320 18.64 -2.44 2.29
CA GLY A 320 19.27 -3.71 1.92
C GLY A 320 20.72 -3.84 2.41
N ALA A 321 21.12 -3.04 3.41
CA ALA A 321 22.38 -3.23 4.08
C ALA A 321 22.45 -4.65 4.67
N SER A 322 23.60 -5.33 4.50
CA SER A 322 23.73 -6.77 4.78
C SER A 322 23.35 -7.20 6.20
N THR A 323 23.48 -6.31 7.19
CA THR A 323 23.08 -6.56 8.59
C THR A 323 21.58 -6.56 8.82
N PHE A 324 20.80 -6.08 7.85
CA PHE A 324 19.35 -5.95 7.93
C PHE A 324 18.62 -6.70 6.81
N SER A 325 19.33 -7.42 5.94
CA SER A 325 18.71 -8.21 4.87
C SER A 325 18.12 -9.51 5.42
N THR A 326 16.97 -9.91 4.90
CA THR A 326 16.30 -11.18 5.20
C THR A 326 16.39 -12.16 4.03
N SER A 327 15.99 -13.41 4.25
CA SER A 327 15.93 -14.47 3.22
C SER A 327 14.83 -14.27 2.18
N ASN A 328 13.81 -13.46 2.49
CA ASN A 328 12.81 -12.97 1.54
C ASN A 328 13.14 -11.58 0.94
N ASN A 329 14.42 -11.17 1.03
CA ASN A 329 14.99 -9.95 0.44
C ASN A 329 14.33 -8.63 0.88
N LEU A 330 13.77 -8.60 2.09
CA LEU A 330 13.34 -7.37 2.75
C LEU A 330 14.46 -6.78 3.62
N ASP A 331 14.35 -5.49 3.93
CA ASP A 331 15.15 -4.85 4.98
C ASP A 331 14.37 -4.93 6.30
N LEU A 332 14.98 -5.42 7.37
CA LEU A 332 14.34 -5.58 8.69
C LEU A 332 13.85 -4.26 9.31
N ARG A 333 14.32 -3.10 8.85
CA ARG A 333 13.90 -1.80 9.38
C ARG A 333 12.81 -1.17 8.55
N TYR A 334 12.91 -1.35 7.24
CA TYR A 334 12.08 -0.65 6.26
C TYR A 334 11.07 -1.55 5.56
N GLY A 335 11.13 -2.86 5.74
CA GLY A 335 10.37 -3.82 4.96
C GLY A 335 10.70 -3.70 3.48
N ALA A 336 9.67 -3.40 2.70
CA ALA A 336 9.74 -2.99 1.30
C ALA A 336 10.04 -1.49 1.13
N GLY A 337 10.53 -0.76 2.12
CA GLY A 337 10.76 0.67 1.99
C GLY A 337 9.49 1.53 2.06
N GLN A 338 9.61 2.79 1.68
CA GLN A 338 8.57 3.79 1.91
C GLN A 338 7.44 3.67 0.89
N VAL A 339 6.19 3.70 1.34
CA VAL A 339 5.02 3.72 0.45
C VAL A 339 5.14 4.80 -0.63
N ASN A 340 4.87 4.41 -1.87
CA ASN A 340 4.76 5.32 -2.99
C ASN A 340 3.49 4.97 -3.79
N VAL A 341 2.43 5.75 -3.57
CA VAL A 341 1.12 5.47 -4.15
C VAL A 341 1.10 5.70 -5.66
N TYR A 342 1.99 6.55 -6.20
CA TYR A 342 2.12 6.74 -7.64
C TYR A 342 2.55 5.45 -8.33
N ASN A 343 3.62 4.82 -7.84
CA ASN A 343 4.10 3.57 -8.41
C ASN A 343 3.07 2.45 -8.22
N SER A 344 2.49 2.36 -7.02
CA SER A 344 1.49 1.34 -6.69
C SER A 344 0.24 1.45 -7.55
N TYR A 345 -0.21 2.68 -7.85
CA TYR A 345 -1.31 2.94 -8.79
C TYR A 345 -0.98 2.44 -10.19
N HIS A 346 0.21 2.76 -10.71
CA HIS A 346 0.63 2.33 -12.05
C HIS A 346 0.78 0.81 -12.17
N ILE A 347 1.14 0.13 -11.08
CA ILE A 347 1.12 -1.34 -11.00
C ILE A 347 -0.29 -1.88 -11.23
N ILE A 348 -1.29 -1.40 -10.49
CA ILE A 348 -2.68 -1.83 -10.65
C ILE A 348 -3.22 -1.43 -12.03
N ALA A 349 -2.94 -0.20 -12.49
CA ALA A 349 -3.33 0.29 -13.82
C ALA A 349 -2.67 -0.45 -14.99
N GLY A 350 -1.53 -1.11 -14.74
CA GLY A 350 -0.89 -2.02 -15.70
C GLY A 350 -1.72 -3.28 -15.99
N GLY A 351 -2.74 -3.56 -15.17
CA GLY A 351 -3.64 -4.69 -15.32
C GLY A 351 -2.99 -6.04 -15.04
N GLN A 352 -3.83 -7.06 -14.95
CA GLN A 352 -3.40 -8.42 -14.80
C GLN A 352 -2.73 -8.92 -16.08
N GLN A 353 -1.58 -9.56 -15.95
CA GLN A 353 -0.83 -10.14 -17.07
C GLN A 353 -0.51 -11.60 -16.78
N ALA A 354 -0.91 -12.47 -17.70
CA ALA A 354 -0.86 -13.91 -17.51
C ALA A 354 0.58 -14.45 -17.42
N PRO A 355 0.80 -15.54 -16.67
CA PRO A 355 2.08 -16.21 -16.65
C PRO A 355 2.37 -16.84 -18.02
N ASN A 356 3.64 -17.15 -18.24
CA ASN A 356 4.22 -17.67 -19.48
C ASN A 356 4.04 -16.72 -20.68
N THR A 357 4.00 -15.42 -20.40
CA THR A 357 3.92 -14.36 -21.40
C THR A 357 5.03 -13.31 -21.22
N THR A 358 5.16 -12.40 -22.19
CA THR A 358 5.98 -11.20 -22.03
C THR A 358 5.17 -10.13 -21.30
N ILE A 359 5.70 -9.63 -20.19
CA ILE A 359 5.05 -8.63 -19.36
C ILE A 359 5.45 -7.20 -19.76
N GLY A 360 4.57 -6.25 -19.44
CA GLY A 360 4.81 -4.82 -19.55
C GLY A 360 5.58 -4.25 -18.36
N GLN A 361 5.87 -2.94 -18.44
CA GLN A 361 6.65 -2.22 -17.43
C GLN A 361 6.02 -2.26 -16.03
N TYR A 362 4.70 -2.15 -15.95
CA TYR A 362 3.93 -2.25 -14.72
C TYR A 362 2.88 -3.33 -14.91
N GLY A 363 2.53 -4.01 -13.83
CA GLY A 363 1.44 -4.98 -13.85
C GLY A 363 1.44 -5.84 -12.60
N PHE A 364 0.41 -6.67 -12.53
CA PHE A 364 0.29 -7.70 -11.52
C PHE A 364 -0.18 -9.01 -12.15
N ASP A 365 -0.12 -10.07 -11.37
CA ASP A 365 -0.82 -11.31 -11.66
C ASP A 365 -1.45 -11.86 -10.37
N TYR A 366 -2.60 -12.49 -10.50
CA TYR A 366 -3.25 -13.24 -9.44
C TYR A 366 -3.51 -14.66 -9.93
N GLN A 367 -2.94 -15.63 -9.24
CA GLN A 367 -3.18 -17.03 -9.51
C GLN A 367 -4.08 -17.58 -8.40
N PRO A 368 -5.34 -17.94 -8.68
CA PRO A 368 -6.28 -18.38 -7.63
C PRO A 368 -5.99 -19.79 -7.11
N ALA A 369 -5.16 -20.56 -7.79
CA ALA A 369 -4.83 -21.93 -7.42
C ALA A 369 -3.56 -22.41 -8.12
N VAL A 370 -2.48 -22.56 -7.36
CA VAL A 370 -1.18 -23.05 -7.83
C VAL A 370 -0.88 -24.35 -7.12
N ALA A 371 -0.66 -25.43 -7.88
CA ALA A 371 -0.27 -26.70 -7.32
C ALA A 371 1.21 -26.70 -6.87
N SER A 372 1.55 -27.57 -5.94
CA SER A 372 2.93 -27.82 -5.53
C SER A 372 3.84 -28.17 -6.72
N ASN A 373 5.07 -27.66 -6.71
CA ASN A 373 6.09 -27.84 -7.76
C ASN A 373 5.71 -27.31 -9.14
N VAL A 374 4.72 -26.42 -9.23
CA VAL A 374 4.41 -25.66 -10.46
C VAL A 374 5.18 -24.35 -10.45
N SER A 375 5.71 -23.99 -11.61
CA SER A 375 6.38 -22.71 -11.86
C SER A 375 5.60 -21.87 -12.87
N ASN A 376 5.44 -20.59 -12.54
CA ASN A 376 4.89 -19.57 -13.44
C ASN A 376 6.00 -18.59 -13.83
N LEU A 377 6.11 -18.30 -15.14
CA LEU A 377 7.20 -17.49 -15.70
C LEU A 377 6.69 -16.15 -16.22
N TYR A 378 7.43 -15.06 -16.00
CA TYR A 378 7.07 -13.72 -16.47
C TYR A 378 8.28 -13.09 -17.15
N ARG A 379 8.24 -13.01 -18.48
CA ARG A 379 9.40 -12.64 -19.31
C ARG A 379 9.42 -11.14 -19.61
N PHE A 380 10.58 -10.50 -19.54
CA PHE A 380 10.78 -9.10 -19.92
C PHE A 380 12.18 -8.84 -20.49
N THR A 381 12.36 -7.69 -21.15
CA THR A 381 13.64 -7.25 -21.75
C THR A 381 13.64 -5.72 -21.89
N GLY A 382 14.78 -5.09 -22.17
CA GLY A 382 14.89 -3.64 -22.36
C GLY A 382 14.84 -2.83 -21.07
N MET A 383 15.08 -3.48 -19.92
CA MET A 383 14.95 -2.89 -18.59
C MET A 383 16.30 -2.84 -17.88
N THR A 384 16.52 -1.77 -17.13
CA THR A 384 17.69 -1.56 -16.26
C THR A 384 17.42 -1.98 -14.82
N GLY A 385 16.15 -2.16 -14.43
CA GLY A 385 15.83 -2.53 -13.07
C GLY A 385 14.47 -3.21 -12.92
N LEU A 386 14.29 -3.80 -11.75
CA LEU A 386 13.13 -4.56 -11.32
C LEU A 386 12.87 -4.29 -9.84
N LYS A 387 11.63 -3.97 -9.50
CA LYS A 387 11.07 -4.19 -8.16
C LYS A 387 9.89 -5.12 -8.31
N ALA A 388 9.90 -6.24 -7.61
CA ALA A 388 8.76 -7.16 -7.59
C ALA A 388 8.52 -7.69 -6.19
N THR A 389 7.25 -7.90 -5.87
CA THR A 389 6.79 -8.54 -4.64
C THR A 389 5.78 -9.61 -5.01
N LEU A 390 6.04 -10.82 -4.53
CA LEU A 390 5.09 -11.92 -4.43
C LEU A 390 4.51 -11.91 -3.02
N ALA A 391 3.19 -11.99 -2.88
CA ALA A 391 2.49 -12.10 -1.61
C ALA A 391 1.42 -13.20 -1.69
N TRP A 392 1.19 -13.90 -0.58
CA TRP A 392 0.13 -14.90 -0.45
C TRP A 392 -0.37 -14.97 0.99
N ASP A 393 -1.68 -15.14 1.17
CA ASP A 393 -2.27 -15.25 2.50
C ASP A 393 -2.02 -16.64 3.13
N ALA A 394 -1.78 -16.67 4.44
CA ALA A 394 -1.94 -17.85 5.28
C ALA A 394 -3.39 -18.33 5.24
N HIS A 395 -3.58 -19.65 5.21
CA HIS A 395 -4.91 -20.25 5.23
C HIS A 395 -5.29 -20.65 6.64
N VAL A 396 -6.42 -20.14 7.10
CA VAL A 396 -7.03 -20.48 8.38
C VAL A 396 -8.35 -21.18 8.12
N ASP A 397 -8.48 -22.42 8.59
CA ASP A 397 -9.72 -23.16 8.46
C ASP A 397 -10.76 -22.77 9.50
N ASN A 398 -11.98 -23.31 9.39
CA ASN A 398 -13.07 -23.04 10.33
C ASN A 398 -12.83 -23.60 11.75
N SER A 399 -11.78 -24.40 11.94
CA SER A 399 -11.30 -24.84 13.26
C SER A 399 -10.16 -23.99 13.80
N GLU A 400 -9.91 -22.84 13.16
CA GLU A 400 -8.84 -21.89 13.50
C GLU A 400 -7.44 -22.50 13.35
N SER A 401 -7.29 -23.56 12.55
CA SER A 401 -5.98 -24.12 12.21
C SER A 401 -5.37 -23.32 11.06
N ALA A 402 -4.23 -22.69 11.34
CA ALA A 402 -3.48 -21.90 10.37
C ALA A 402 -2.39 -22.71 9.67
N SER A 403 -2.24 -22.50 8.36
CA SER A 403 -1.17 -23.07 7.52
C SER A 403 -0.67 -22.03 6.53
N ILE A 404 0.54 -22.22 6.00
CA ILE A 404 1.17 -21.29 5.05
C ILE A 404 1.94 -22.07 4.00
N ALA A 405 1.73 -21.74 2.72
CA ALA A 405 2.51 -22.29 1.60
C ALA A 405 3.92 -21.69 1.52
N ASN A 406 4.82 -22.39 0.82
CA ASN A 406 6.18 -21.90 0.57
C ASN A 406 6.36 -21.61 -0.93
N PHE A 407 6.45 -20.33 -1.26
CA PHE A 407 6.82 -19.88 -2.60
C PHE A 407 8.26 -19.36 -2.64
N VAL A 408 8.87 -19.52 -3.81
CA VAL A 408 10.19 -18.97 -4.16
C VAL A 408 10.01 -18.03 -5.36
N LEU A 409 10.65 -16.87 -5.31
CA LEU A 409 10.70 -15.92 -6.42
C LEU A 409 12.14 -15.79 -6.91
N THR A 410 12.38 -16.21 -8.14
CA THR A 410 13.71 -16.24 -8.76
C THR A 410 13.75 -15.34 -9.98
N LEU A 411 14.82 -14.55 -10.15
CA LEU A 411 15.13 -13.89 -11.40
C LEU A 411 16.13 -14.72 -12.20
N LEU A 412 15.76 -15.05 -13.43
CA LEU A 412 16.57 -15.78 -14.39
C LEU A 412 16.95 -14.85 -15.55
N GLN A 413 18.18 -14.95 -16.04
CA GLN A 413 18.60 -14.43 -17.34
C GLN A 413 18.46 -15.55 -18.37
N VAL A 414 17.82 -15.27 -19.50
CA VAL A 414 17.67 -16.21 -20.62
C VAL A 414 18.85 -16.04 -21.57
N ASN A 415 19.66 -17.08 -21.70
CA ASN A 415 20.83 -17.12 -22.57
C ASN A 415 20.43 -17.29 -24.06
N PRO A 416 21.31 -16.98 -25.02
CA PRO A 416 21.01 -17.13 -26.45
C PRO A 416 20.62 -18.54 -26.91
N ASP A 417 21.02 -19.58 -26.16
CA ASP A 417 20.65 -20.98 -26.40
C ASP A 417 19.34 -21.42 -25.70
N ASN A 418 18.61 -20.46 -25.11
CA ASN A 418 17.42 -20.63 -24.27
C ASN A 418 17.66 -21.36 -22.92
N SER A 419 18.91 -21.60 -22.53
CA SER A 419 19.20 -21.96 -21.13
C SER A 419 19.00 -20.76 -20.22
N THR A 420 18.82 -20.99 -18.92
CA THR A 420 18.62 -19.92 -17.93
C THR A 420 19.75 -19.88 -16.92
N THR A 421 20.23 -18.68 -16.60
CA THR A 421 21.18 -18.41 -15.51
C THR A 421 20.44 -17.72 -14.36
N GLN A 422 20.54 -18.24 -13.15
CA GLN A 422 19.98 -17.56 -11.97
C GLN A 422 20.76 -16.30 -11.64
N ILE A 423 20.06 -15.17 -11.54
CA ILE A 423 20.62 -13.86 -11.19
C ILE A 423 20.40 -13.56 -9.71
N GLU A 424 19.18 -13.75 -9.23
CA GLU A 424 18.80 -13.45 -7.84
C GLU A 424 17.68 -14.40 -7.40
N THR A 425 17.58 -14.69 -6.11
CA THR A 425 16.49 -15.51 -5.58
C THR A 425 16.07 -15.05 -4.19
N SER A 426 14.76 -15.01 -4.00
CA SER A 426 14.09 -14.76 -2.74
C SER A 426 13.36 -16.04 -2.33
N ALA A 427 13.79 -16.65 -1.23
CA ALA A 427 13.38 -18.00 -0.81
C ALA A 427 13.21 -18.12 0.71
N GLY A 428 12.69 -17.07 1.36
CA GLY A 428 12.38 -17.12 2.78
C GLY A 428 11.24 -18.10 3.07
N THR A 429 11.32 -18.86 4.14
CA THR A 429 10.30 -19.88 4.52
C THR A 429 9.49 -19.51 5.75
N THR A 430 9.74 -18.33 6.31
CA THR A 430 9.11 -17.84 7.54
C THR A 430 8.04 -16.79 7.29
N ASP A 431 7.92 -16.30 6.06
CA ASP A 431 7.08 -15.15 5.69
C ASP A 431 6.17 -15.48 4.51
N SER A 432 5.12 -14.68 4.34
CA SER A 432 4.13 -14.73 3.26
C SER A 432 4.48 -13.84 2.06
N THR A 433 5.75 -13.44 1.94
CA THR A 433 6.21 -12.61 0.82
C THR A 433 7.59 -13.02 0.32
N GLN A 434 7.83 -12.81 -0.98
CA GLN A 434 9.16 -12.86 -1.60
C GLN A 434 9.38 -11.59 -2.42
N ASN A 435 10.61 -11.08 -2.44
CA ASN A 435 10.90 -9.77 -3.03
C ASN A 435 12.15 -9.78 -3.91
N LEU A 436 12.11 -9.01 -4.98
CA LEU A 436 13.28 -8.76 -5.83
C LEU A 436 13.45 -7.26 -5.99
N PHE A 437 14.69 -6.79 -5.83
CA PHE A 437 15.07 -5.40 -6.09
C PHE A 437 16.44 -5.32 -6.75
N LEU A 438 16.45 -4.96 -8.03
CA LEU A 438 17.66 -4.82 -8.83
C LEU A 438 17.59 -3.52 -9.64
N LEU A 439 18.70 -2.78 -9.71
CA LEU A 439 18.80 -1.51 -10.46
C LEU A 439 19.84 -1.53 -11.59
N ASN A 440 20.53 -2.66 -11.79
CA ASN A 440 21.67 -2.77 -12.70
C ASN A 440 21.51 -3.97 -13.66
N LEU A 441 20.29 -4.20 -14.15
CA LEU A 441 20.04 -5.17 -15.22
C LEU A 441 20.60 -4.65 -16.54
N ILE A 442 21.02 -5.57 -17.41
CA ILE A 442 21.56 -5.26 -18.73
C ILE A 442 20.37 -5.19 -19.71
N PRO A 443 20.07 -4.01 -20.31
CA PRO A 443 18.86 -3.85 -21.11
C PRO A 443 18.78 -4.75 -22.35
N SER A 444 19.93 -5.16 -22.91
CA SER A 444 19.98 -6.06 -24.06
C SER A 444 19.65 -7.51 -23.74
N ASP A 445 19.60 -7.86 -22.46
CA ASP A 445 19.33 -9.23 -22.03
C ASP A 445 17.82 -9.48 -21.90
N VAL A 446 17.46 -10.75 -21.93
CA VAL A 446 16.10 -11.22 -21.66
C VAL A 446 16.10 -11.83 -20.27
N TYR A 447 15.11 -11.47 -19.46
CA TYR A 447 14.94 -11.95 -18.10
C TYR A 447 13.59 -12.62 -17.92
N GLU A 448 13.52 -13.54 -16.95
CA GLU A 448 12.29 -14.19 -16.51
C GLU A 448 12.20 -14.15 -14.99
N MET A 449 11.11 -13.61 -14.45
CA MET A 449 10.74 -13.91 -13.07
C MET A 449 10.06 -15.27 -13.03
N GLN A 450 10.50 -16.13 -12.13
CA GLN A 450 9.91 -17.44 -11.88
C GLN A 450 9.32 -17.48 -10.47
N VAL A 451 8.02 -17.73 -10.38
CA VAL A 451 7.33 -18.05 -9.13
C VAL A 451 7.20 -19.56 -9.06
N THR A 452 7.78 -20.19 -8.04
CA THR A 452 7.71 -21.65 -7.84
C THR A 452 7.16 -21.96 -6.46
N ARG A 453 6.18 -22.85 -6.40
CA ARG A 453 5.67 -23.39 -5.14
C ARG A 453 6.43 -24.65 -4.73
N THR A 454 6.87 -24.73 -3.47
CA THR A 454 7.83 -25.76 -3.00
C THR A 454 7.35 -26.61 -1.83
N ASP A 455 6.24 -26.25 -1.16
CA ASP A 455 5.63 -27.06 -0.10
C ASP A 455 4.75 -28.20 -0.67
N SER A 456 4.18 -29.03 0.20
CA SER A 456 3.31 -30.17 -0.17
C SER A 456 1.84 -30.01 0.20
N LEU A 457 1.37 -28.78 0.51
CA LEU A 457 -0.04 -28.51 0.82
C LEU A 457 -0.90 -28.54 -0.47
N GLY A 458 -2.23 -28.51 -0.30
CA GLY A 458 -3.18 -28.38 -1.43
C GLY A 458 -3.05 -27.03 -2.15
N ASN A 459 -3.76 -26.79 -3.26
CA ASN A 459 -3.65 -25.56 -4.06
C ASN A 459 -3.64 -24.27 -3.21
N TRP A 460 -2.85 -23.29 -3.66
CA TRP A 460 -2.67 -22.01 -2.97
C TRP A 460 -2.65 -20.87 -3.96
N GLU A 461 -3.21 -19.74 -3.57
CA GLU A 461 -3.24 -18.51 -4.36
C GLU A 461 -2.00 -17.65 -4.16
N TYR A 462 -1.75 -16.71 -5.07
CA TYR A 462 -0.80 -15.63 -4.82
C TYR A 462 -1.17 -14.39 -5.62
N GLY A 463 -0.69 -13.24 -5.14
CA GLY A 463 -0.55 -11.99 -5.89
C GLY A 463 0.93 -11.71 -6.18
N LEU A 464 1.27 -11.48 -7.45
CA LEU A 464 2.58 -10.98 -7.87
C LEU A 464 2.40 -9.57 -8.42
N ALA A 465 3.23 -8.63 -8.02
CA ALA A 465 3.24 -7.27 -8.55
C ALA A 465 4.65 -6.85 -8.93
N TRP A 466 4.78 -6.03 -9.98
CA TRP A 466 6.08 -5.55 -10.43
C TRP A 466 6.05 -4.14 -11.01
N GLN A 467 7.19 -3.47 -10.87
CA GLN A 467 7.57 -2.34 -11.70
C GLN A 467 8.97 -2.58 -12.28
N LEU A 468 9.08 -2.40 -13.58
CA LEU A 468 10.32 -2.46 -14.34
C LEU A 468 10.83 -1.04 -14.56
N VAL A 469 12.15 -0.85 -14.47
CA VAL A 469 12.80 0.42 -14.73
C VAL A 469 13.34 0.38 -16.15
N PRO A 470 12.86 1.22 -17.09
CA PRO A 470 13.32 1.21 -18.46
C PRO A 470 14.72 1.84 -18.59
N GLU A 471 15.41 1.54 -19.68
CA GLU A 471 16.63 2.27 -20.05
C GLU A 471 16.32 3.78 -20.27
N PRO A 472 17.14 4.70 -19.72
CA PRO A 472 16.93 6.15 -19.89
C PRO A 472 16.75 6.61 -21.35
N GLY A 473 17.29 5.87 -22.32
CA GLY A 473 17.17 6.16 -23.75
C GLY A 473 15.75 5.93 -24.34
N VAL A 474 14.92 5.08 -23.74
CA VAL A 474 13.56 4.78 -24.22
C VAL A 474 12.54 5.81 -23.71
N ALA A 475 12.76 6.36 -22.51
CA ALA A 475 11.88 7.37 -21.91
C ALA A 475 11.80 8.68 -22.72
N VAL A 476 12.86 9.03 -23.46
CA VAL A 476 12.92 10.25 -24.30
C VAL A 476 12.11 10.09 -25.60
N MET A 477 11.97 8.87 -26.13
CA MET A 477 11.21 8.63 -27.36
C MET A 477 9.70 8.55 -27.12
N ALA A 478 9.24 8.03 -25.98
CA ALA A 478 7.81 7.92 -25.68
C ALA A 478 7.13 9.29 -25.44
N MET A 479 7.85 10.28 -24.89
CA MET A 479 7.32 11.65 -24.73
C MET A 479 7.17 12.41 -26.06
N LEU A 480 7.84 12.00 -27.14
CA LEU A 480 7.77 12.69 -28.43
C LEU A 480 6.56 12.29 -29.29
N PHE A 481 5.82 11.24 -28.93
CA PHE A 481 4.64 10.78 -29.69
C PHE A 481 3.28 11.18 -29.10
N PHE A 482 3.24 11.86 -27.95
CA PHE A 482 2.00 12.37 -27.32
C PHE A 482 1.78 13.89 -27.48
N LEU A 483 2.32 14.51 -28.53
CA LEU A 483 1.84 15.80 -28.98
C LEU A 483 0.62 15.59 -29.87
N PRO A 484 -0.61 16.01 -29.47
CA PRO A 484 -1.74 15.95 -30.37
C PRO A 484 -1.45 16.87 -31.56
N ALA A 485 -1.44 16.29 -32.76
CA ALA A 485 -1.32 17.04 -34.00
C ALA A 485 -2.48 18.04 -34.07
N MET A 486 -2.21 19.31 -33.76
CA MET A 486 -3.15 20.40 -33.99
C MET A 486 -3.42 20.47 -35.50
N ARG A 487 -4.59 20.00 -35.92
CA ARG A 487 -5.10 20.28 -37.25
C ARG A 487 -5.37 21.78 -37.36
N PRO A 488 -4.79 22.50 -38.34
CA PRO A 488 -5.11 23.90 -38.52
C PRO A 488 -6.59 24.06 -38.90
N ALA A 489 -7.29 24.89 -38.12
CA ALA A 489 -8.69 25.21 -38.36
C ALA A 489 -8.88 25.79 -39.76
N ARG A 490 -9.67 25.11 -40.60
CA ARG A 490 -10.15 25.64 -41.88
C ARG A 490 -11.06 26.84 -41.60
N ARG A 491 -10.56 28.03 -41.93
CA ARG A 491 -11.29 29.29 -41.93
C ARG A 491 -12.46 29.18 -42.91
N ALA A 492 -13.69 29.08 -42.40
CA ALA A 492 -14.89 29.13 -43.22
C ALA A 492 -15.03 30.54 -43.83
N ARG A 493 -14.92 30.62 -45.15
CA ARG A 493 -15.19 31.82 -45.93
C ARG A 493 -16.71 31.98 -46.01
N ARG A 494 -17.25 32.97 -45.30
CA ARG A 494 -18.62 33.46 -45.52
C ARG A 494 -18.70 33.99 -46.95
N GLN A 495 -19.62 33.43 -47.73
CA GLN A 495 -19.99 33.95 -49.04
C GLN A 495 -21.30 34.70 -48.82
N ASP A 496 -21.23 36.03 -48.81
CA ASP A 496 -22.40 36.89 -48.79
C ASP A 496 -23.12 36.77 -50.14
N TYR A 497 -24.38 36.33 -50.10
CA TYR A 497 -25.32 36.51 -51.21
C TYR A 497 -25.97 37.88 -51.05
N GLY A 498 -25.78 38.74 -52.06
CA GLY A 498 -26.51 39.99 -52.18
C GLY A 498 -27.98 39.77 -52.54
N ASN A 499 -28.82 40.63 -51.99
CA ASN A 499 -29.79 41.44 -52.72
C ASN A 499 -29.69 42.86 -52.19
#